data_AF-A0ABD0QPB7-F1
#
_entry.id   AF-A0ABD0QPB7-F1
#
_cell.length_a   1.000
_cell.length_b   1.000
_cell.length_c   1.000
_cell.angle_alpha   90.00
_cell.angle_beta   90.00
_cell.angle_gamma   90.00
#
_symmetry.space_group_name_H-M   'P 1'
#
loop_
_entity.id
_entity.type
_entity.pdbx_description
1 polymer ?
#
loop_
_entity_poly.entity_id
_entity_poly.type
_entity_poly.pdbx_seq_one_letter_code
_entity_poly.pdbx_strand_id
1 'polypeptide(L)' 'EMEKHLRLLAELTPAWLTVHPIRKDMYLKLNKTMDLNIVLDKLNQKKKEEERI' A
#
# COMPACT_ATOMS: atom_id res chain seq x y z
N GLU A 1 -10.64 -11.39 -3.94
CA GLU A 1 -9.99 -11.03 -2.65
C GLU A 1 -8.67 -10.29 -2.80
N MET A 2 -7.74 -10.72 -3.68
CA MET A 2 -6.46 -10.04 -3.89
C MET A 2 -6.54 -8.54 -4.25
N GLU A 3 -7.52 -8.13 -5.07
CA GLU A 3 -7.69 -6.72 -5.45
C GLU A 3 -7.92 -5.81 -4.22
N LYS A 4 -8.67 -6.30 -3.22
CA LYS A 4 -8.94 -5.55 -1.99
C LYS A 4 -7.66 -5.35 -1.18
N HIS A 5 -6.84 -6.39 -1.06
CA HIS A 5 -5.54 -6.31 -0.38
C HIS A 5 -4.60 -5.32 -1.08
N LEU A 6 -4.53 -5.34 -2.40
CA LEU A 6 -3.66 -4.44 -3.17
C LEU A 6 -4.10 -2.97 -3.07
N ARG A 7 -5.42 -2.72 -3.10
CA ARG A 7 -5.95 -1.36 -2.90
C ARG A 7 -5.68 -0.86 -1.49
N LEU A 8 -6.02 -1.64 -0.47
CA LEU A 8 -5.76 -1.27 0.93
C LEU A 8 -4.28 -1.00 1.17
N LEU A 9 -3.41 -1.83 0.60
CA LEU A 9 -1.97 -1.65 0.76
C LEU A 9 -1.46 -0.37 0.07
N ALA A 10 -2.00 -0.02 -1.10
CA ALA A 10 -1.69 1.24 -1.76
C ALA A 10 -2.24 2.47 -1.01
N GLU A 11 -3.37 2.34 -0.32
CA GLU A 11 -3.93 3.37 0.56
C GLU A 11 -3.06 3.59 1.81
N LEU A 12 -2.59 2.51 2.43
CA LEU A 12 -1.76 2.56 3.64
C LEU A 12 -0.31 2.97 3.34
N THR A 13 0.22 2.59 2.18
CA THR A 13 1.63 2.82 1.81
C THR A 13 1.80 3.44 0.41
N PRO A 14 1.26 4.65 0.16
CA PRO A 14 1.26 5.26 -1.17
C PRO A 14 2.65 5.57 -1.71
N ALA A 15 3.65 5.72 -0.83
CA ALA A 15 5.05 5.92 -1.21
C ALA A 15 5.74 4.65 -1.76
N TRP A 16 5.18 3.47 -1.45
CA TRP A 16 5.70 2.17 -1.90
C TRP A 16 4.89 1.60 -3.06
N LEU A 17 3.57 1.53 -2.91
CA LEU A 17 2.65 0.98 -3.89
C LEU A 17 1.62 2.04 -4.26
N THR A 18 1.49 2.33 -5.55
CA THR A 18 0.50 3.28 -6.06
C THR A 18 -0.36 2.60 -7.13
N VAL A 19 -1.67 2.80 -7.05
CA VAL A 19 -2.62 2.36 -8.08
C VAL A 19 -2.77 3.47 -9.11
N HIS A 20 -2.54 3.16 -10.38
CA HIS A 20 -2.73 4.05 -11.51
C HIS A 20 -3.83 3.51 -12.42
N PRO A 21 -5.05 4.08 -12.40
CA PRO A 21 -6.07 3.72 -13.37
C PRO A 21 -5.69 4.31 -14.74
N ILE A 22 -5.53 3.45 -15.74
CA ILE A 22 -5.20 3.84 -17.13
C ILE A 22 -6.26 3.24 -18.06
N ARG A 23 -7.14 4.10 -18.57
CA ARG A 23 -8.30 3.72 -19.41
C ARG A 23 -9.23 2.73 -18.70
N LYS A 24 -9.32 1.49 -19.19
CA LYS A 24 -10.14 0.41 -18.61
C LYS A 24 -9.32 -0.51 -17.69
N ASP A 25 -8.01 -0.30 -17.61
CA ASP A 25 -7.08 -1.16 -16.90
C ASP A 25 -6.53 -0.47 -15.64
N MET A 26 -6.14 -1.28 -14.65
CA MET A 26 -5.46 -0.81 -13.45
C MET A 26 -4.00 -1.25 -13.47
N TYR A 27 -3.11 -0.28 -13.33
CA TYR A 27 -1.68 -0.52 -13.22
C TYR A 27 -1.22 -0.28 -11.79
N LEU A 28 -0.23 -1.06 -11.37
CA LEU A 28 0.38 -0.91 -10.05
C LEU A 28 1.83 -0.46 -10.24
N LYS A 29 2.19 0.66 -9.61
CA LYS A 29 3.56 1.12 -9.53
C LYS A 29 4.12 0.72 -8.18
N LEU A 30 5.17 -0.11 -8.21
CA LEU A 30 5.86 -0.56 -7.00
C LEU A 30 7.27 0.03 -6.96
N ASN A 31 7.58 0.72 -5.86
CA ASN A 31 8.90 1.27 -5.61
C ASN A 31 9.82 0.19 -5.04
N LYS A 32 10.51 -0.53 -5.94
CA LYS A 32 11.44 -1.62 -5.58
C LYS A 32 12.72 -1.16 -4.89
N THR A 33 13.04 0.12 -4.97
CA THR A 33 14.24 0.69 -4.33
C THR A 33 14.01 1.08 -2.88
N MET A 34 12.75 1.06 -2.42
CA MET A 34 12.42 1.38 -1.04
C MET A 34 12.66 0.16 -0.14
N ASP A 35 13.28 0.39 1.01
CA ASP A 35 13.53 -0.65 1.99
C ASP A 35 12.21 -1.20 2.55
N LEU A 36 12.06 -2.52 2.54
CA LEU A 36 10.84 -3.20 2.97
C LEU A 36 10.60 -3.07 4.48
N ASN A 37 11.64 -2.90 5.31
CA ASN A 37 11.45 -2.68 6.74
C ASN A 37 10.75 -1.35 6.99
N ILE A 38 11.04 -0.31 6.19
CA ILE A 38 10.35 0.99 6.27
C ILE A 38 8.86 0.84 5.90
N VAL A 39 8.55 0.01 4.91
CA VAL A 39 7.16 -0.32 4.54
C VAL A 39 6.44 -1.01 5.70
N LEU A 40 7.07 -2.03 6.27
CA LEU A 40 6.52 -2.83 7.37
C LEU A 40 6.30 -1.99 8.63
N ASP A 41 7.25 -1.10 8.95
CA ASP A 41 7.13 -0.20 10.10
C ASP A 41 5.91 0.74 9.94
N LYS A 42 5.75 1.36 8.77
CA LYS A 42 4.57 2.18 8.47
C LYS A 42 3.25 1.40 8.56
N LEU A 43 3.22 0.17 8.04
CA LEU A 43 2.04 -0.69 8.15
C LEU A 43 1.71 -1.02 9.60
N ASN A 44 2.73 -1.33 10.42
CA ASN A 44 2.54 -1.60 11.84
C ASN A 44 2.07 -0.37 12.63
N GLN A 45 2.58 0.83 12.30
CA GLN A 45 2.10 2.07 12.89
C GLN A 45 0.62 2.28 12.58
N LYS A 46 0.22 2.10 11.31
CA LYS A 46 -1.18 2.24 10.88
C LYS A 46 -2.09 1.20 11.53
N LYS A 47 -1.65 -0.04 11.64
CA LYS A 47 -2.39 -1.09 12.34
C LYS A 47 -2.66 -0.72 13.81
N LYS A 48 -1.64 -0.25 14.53
CA LYS A 48 -1.77 0.18 15.93
C LYS A 48 -2.68 1.39 16.10
N GLU A 49 -2.77 2.26 15.09
CA GLU A 49 -3.68 3.40 15.07
C GLU A 49 -5.14 2.94 14.94
N GLU A 50 -5.42 1.99 14.05
CA GLU A 50 -6.76 1.39 13.94
C GLU A 50 -7.15 0.57 15.18
N GLU A 51 -6.22 -0.16 15.81
CA GLU A 51 -6.49 -0.94 17.03
C GLU A 51 -6.79 -0.05 18.27
N ARG A 52 -6.51 1.25 18.20
CA ARG A 52 -6.78 2.22 19.28
C ARG A 52 -8.13 2.93 19.14
N ILE A 53 -8.83 2.76 18.01
CA ILE A 53 -10.16 3.30 17.72
C ILE A 53 -11.21 2.24 18.06
#